data_AF-A0A2N2LIY3-F1
#
_entry.id   AF-A0A2N2LIY3-F1
#
_cell.length_a   1.000
_cell.length_b   1.000
_cell.length_c   1.000
_cell.angle_alpha   90.00
_cell.angle_beta   90.00
_cell.angle_gamma   90.00
#
_symmetry.space_group_name_H-M   'P 1'
#
loop_
_entity.id
_entity.type
_entity.pdbx_description
1 polymer ?
#
loop_
_entity_poly.entity_id
_entity_poly.type
_entity_poly.pdbx_seq_one_letter_code
_entity_poly.pdbx_strand_id
1 'polypeptide(L)' 'LDQWETYDGYVYPIKWSIFIESEDLELTIEPVIKQQENELFFRYWEGAVRVTGFKNGQAISGYGYVEMTGYAQSMKGVF' A
#
# COMPACT_ATOMS: atom_id res chain seq x y z
N LEU A 1 4.27 -3.35 -11.23
CA LEU A 1 3.75 -3.64 -9.87
C LEU A 1 4.87 -4.30 -9.09
N ASP A 2 5.04 -3.95 -7.81
CA ASP A 2 6.06 -4.52 -6.92
C ASP A 2 5.35 -5.23 -5.75
N GLN A 3 5.98 -6.28 -5.23
CA GLN A 3 5.46 -7.12 -4.16
C GLN A 3 6.52 -7.29 -3.07
N TRP A 4 6.07 -7.52 -1.85
CA TRP A 4 6.90 -7.94 -0.74
C TRP A 4 6.35 -9.24 -0.18
N GLU A 5 7.24 -10.20 0.01
CA GLU A 5 6.94 -11.53 0.53
C GLU A 5 7.51 -11.67 1.94
N THR A 6 6.72 -12.21 2.86
CA THR A 6 7.15 -12.54 4.21
C THR A 6 8.10 -13.74 4.19
N TYR A 7 8.80 -14.01 5.29
CA TYR A 7 9.70 -15.16 5.38
C TYR A 7 8.97 -16.51 5.31
N ASP A 8 7.66 -16.52 5.56
CA ASP A 8 6.79 -17.70 5.57
C ASP A 8 5.75 -17.71 4.42
N GLY A 9 5.90 -16.84 3.42
CA GLY A 9 5.27 -16.98 2.10
C GLY A 9 4.00 -16.17 1.85
N TYR A 10 3.66 -15.18 2.70
CA TYR A 10 2.56 -14.25 2.42
C TYR A 10 3.01 -13.11 1.53
N VAL A 11 2.18 -12.72 0.56
CA VAL A 11 2.54 -11.73 -0.47
C VAL A 11 1.66 -10.50 -0.36
N TYR A 12 2.30 -9.34 -0.20
CA TYR A 12 1.68 -8.03 -0.17
C TYR A 12 2.01 -7.25 -1.44
N PRO A 13 1.03 -6.73 -2.19
CA PRO A 13 1.29 -5.73 -3.22
C PRO A 13 1.70 -4.44 -2.52
N ILE A 14 2.90 -3.94 -2.78
CA ILE A 14 3.43 -2.76 -2.05
C ILE A 14 3.57 -1.53 -2.94
N LYS A 15 3.29 -1.64 -4.24
CA LYS A 15 3.36 -0.52 -5.18
C LYS A 15 2.12 -0.44 -6.05
N TRP A 16 1.52 0.75 -6.10
CA TRP A 16 0.31 1.02 -6.86
C TRP A 16 0.49 2.19 -7.81
N SER A 17 -0.28 2.14 -8.89
CA SER A 17 -0.59 3.27 -9.75
C SER A 17 -2.08 3.50 -9.66
N ILE A 18 -2.49 4.69 -9.24
CA ILE A 18 -3.90 5.09 -9.11
C ILE A 18 -4.16 6.21 -10.11
N PHE A 19 -5.23 6.05 -10.89
CA PHE A 19 -5.74 7.11 -11.75
C PHE A 19 -7.20 7.38 -11.41
N ILE A 20 -7.53 8.65 -11.18
CA ILE A 20 -8.89 9.12 -10.91
C ILE A 20 -9.22 10.15 -12.00
N GLU A 21 -9.91 9.70 -13.05
CA GLU A 21 -10.18 10.50 -14.25
C GLU A 21 -10.99 11.76 -13.96
N SER A 22 -12.05 11.65 -13.14
CA SER A 22 -12.90 12.80 -12.77
C SER A 22 -12.15 13.90 -12.03
N GLU A 23 -10.96 13.57 -11.53
CA GLU A 23 -10.09 14.43 -10.75
C GLU A 23 -8.81 14.80 -11.51
N ASP A 24 -8.59 14.33 -12.74
CA ASP A 24 -7.31 14.43 -13.46
C ASP A 24 -6.10 14.19 -12.53
N LEU A 25 -6.17 13.07 -11.81
CA LEU A 25 -5.24 12.72 -10.74
C LEU A 25 -4.57 11.37 -11.04
N GLU A 26 -3.25 11.42 -11.18
CA GLU A 26 -2.38 10.25 -11.34
C GLU A 26 -1.45 10.17 -10.14
N LEU A 27 -1.42 9.03 -9.46
CA LEU A 27 -0.58 8.79 -8.29
C LEU A 27 0.20 7.49 -8.43
N THR A 28 1.48 7.54 -8.08
CA THR A 28 2.31 6.38 -7.77
C THR A 28 2.52 6.35 -6.26
N ILE A 29 2.23 5.20 -5.65
CA ILE A 29 2.39 4.96 -4.21
C ILE A 29 3.44 3.86 -4.04
N GLU A 30 4.49 4.15 -3.26
CA GLU A 30 5.61 3.24 -2.98
C GLU A 30 5.94 3.24 -1.49
N PRO A 31 6.38 2.12 -0.92
CA PRO A 31 6.69 2.06 0.49
C PRO A 31 8.02 2.76 0.76
N VAL A 32 8.16 3.42 1.92
CA VAL A 32 9.45 3.99 2.34
C VAL A 32 10.45 2.87 2.64
N ILE A 33 10.00 1.79 3.26
CA ILE A 33 10.71 0.51 3.43
C ILE A 33 9.75 -0.65 3.18
N LYS A 34 10.22 -1.78 2.66
CA LYS A 34 9.34 -2.89 2.23
C LYS A 34 8.71 -3.67 3.39
N GLN A 35 9.49 -3.98 4.42
CA GLN A 35 9.10 -4.82 5.54
C GLN A 35 8.42 -3.99 6.63
N GLN A 36 7.10 -3.86 6.54
CA GLN A 36 6.25 -3.13 7.50
C GLN A 36 5.02 -3.97 7.89
N GLU A 37 5.22 -5.29 8.09
CA GLU A 37 4.18 -6.18 8.61
C GLU A 37 4.12 -6.11 10.13
N ASN A 38 2.89 -6.09 10.64
CA ASN A 38 2.58 -6.24 12.05
C ASN A 38 1.99 -7.63 12.30
N GLU A 39 2.62 -8.37 13.22
CA GLU A 39 2.20 -9.71 13.67
C GLU A 39 1.44 -9.64 15.01
N LEU A 40 0.35 -8.86 15.05
CA LEU A 40 -0.48 -8.70 16.24
C LEU A 40 -1.59 -9.75 16.30
N PHE A 41 -2.81 -9.38 16.72
CA PHE A 41 -3.96 -10.29 16.81
C PHE A 41 -4.33 -10.89 15.44
N PHE A 42 -4.12 -10.14 14.38
CA PHE A 42 -4.03 -10.64 13.02
C PHE A 42 -2.82 -10.03 12.31
N ARG A 43 -2.32 -10.72 11.28
CA ARG A 43 -1.25 -10.20 10.44
C ARG A 43 -1.78 -9.20 9.42
N TYR A 44 -1.15 -8.04 9.38
CA TYR A 44 -1.48 -6.98 8.44
C TYR A 44 -0.23 -6.16 8.13
N TRP A 45 -0.16 -5.62 6.93
CA TRP A 45 0.92 -4.72 6.53
C TRP A 45 0.43 -3.30 6.74
N GLU A 46 1.15 -2.51 7.53
CA GLU A 46 0.83 -1.11 7.78
C GLU A 46 2.12 -0.32 7.70
N GLY A 47 2.25 0.47 6.64
CA GLY A 47 3.53 1.07 6.32
C GLY A 47 3.44 2.49 5.81
N ALA A 48 4.46 3.26 6.16
CA ALA A 48 4.69 4.58 5.61
C ALA A 48 5.00 4.46 4.11
N VAL A 49 4.35 5.31 3.31
CA VAL A 49 4.50 5.35 1.86
C VAL A 49 4.89 6.75 1.39
N ARG A 50 5.65 6.82 0.30
CA ARG A 50 5.82 8.02 -0.51
C ARG A 50 4.78 8.02 -1.62
N VAL A 51 4.17 9.17 -1.84
CA VAL A 51 3.22 9.42 -2.93
C VAL A 51 3.82 10.45 -3.87
N THR A 52 3.83 10.16 -5.16
CA THR A 52 4.25 11.08 -6.21
C THR A 52 3.27 11.03 -7.36
N GLY A 53 3.03 12.13 -8.06
CA GLY A 53 2.04 12.10 -9.13
C GLY A 53 1.80 13.44 -9.77
N PHE A 54 0.67 13.53 -10.46
CA PHE A 54 0.20 14.74 -11.13
C PHE A 54 -1.27 14.97 -10.78
N LYS A 55 -1.64 16.23 -10.54
CA LYS A 55 -3.01 16.71 -10.39
C LYS A 55 -3.22 17.87 -11.35
N ASN A 56 -4.18 17.78 -12.27
CA ASN A 56 -4.41 18.81 -13.29
C ASN A 56 -3.13 19.14 -14.08
N GLY A 57 -2.35 18.12 -14.44
CA GLY A 57 -1.03 18.25 -15.07
C GLY A 57 0.10 18.82 -14.19
N GLN A 58 -0.16 19.21 -12.95
CA GLN A 58 0.85 19.75 -12.03
C GLN A 58 1.45 18.64 -11.15
N ALA A 59 2.78 18.57 -11.07
CA ALA A 59 3.47 17.61 -10.23
C ALA A 59 3.16 17.82 -8.73
N ILE A 60 2.83 16.74 -8.04
CA ILE A 60 2.55 16.70 -6.59
C ILE A 60 3.36 15.59 -5.93
N SER A 61 3.65 15.77 -4.64
CA SER A 61 4.31 14.74 -3.82
C SER A 61 3.88 14.85 -2.37
N GLY A 62 3.99 13.74 -1.65
CA GLY A 62 3.65 13.68 -0.24
C GLY A 62 4.00 12.34 0.39
N TYR A 63 3.58 12.19 1.64
CA TYR A 63 3.73 10.98 2.43
C TYR A 63 2.37 10.57 3.00
N GLY A 64 2.20 9.29 3.25
CA GLY A 64 0.98 8.74 3.85
C GLY A 64 1.24 7.37 4.46
N TYR A 65 0.16 6.67 4.78
CA TYR A 65 0.20 5.29 5.27
C TYR A 65 -0.76 4.44 4.44
N VAL A 66 -0.40 3.18 4.25
CA VAL A 66 -1.28 2.15 3.68
C VAL A 66 -1.41 1.03 4.68
N GLU A 67 -2.65 0.60 4.93
CA GLU A 67 -2.99 -0.59 5.71
C GLU A 67 -3.55 -1.67 4.78
N MET A 68 -3.04 -2.89 4.91
CA MET A 68 -3.45 -4.05 4.14
C MET A 68 -3.74 -5.23 5.06
N THR A 69 -5.01 -5.60 5.12
CA THR A 69 -5.51 -6.78 5.82
C THR A 69 -5.94 -7.86 4.82
N GLY A 70 -6.11 -9.11 5.25
CA GLY A 70 -6.62 -10.18 4.38
C GLY A 70 -5.58 -10.90 3.51
N TYR A 71 -4.34 -10.41 3.42
CA TYR A 71 -3.28 -11.00 2.60
C TYR A 71 -2.54 -12.17 3.27
N ALA A 72 -2.36 -12.11 4.60
CA ALA A 72 -1.77 -13.22 5.36
C ALA A 72 -2.81 -14.26 5.80
N GLN A 73 -4.05 -13.84 6.01
CA GLN A 73 -5.12 -14.73 6.48
C GLN A 73 -6.48 -14.12 6.24
N SER A 74 -7.52 -14.97 6.18
CA SER A 74 -8.90 -14.49 6.07
C SER A 74 -9.30 -13.70 7.31
N MET A 75 -9.96 -12.57 7.09
CA MET A 75 -10.54 -11.73 8.14
C MET A 75 -11.96 -12.16 8.54
N LYS A 76 -12.49 -13.25 7.95
CA LYS A 76 -13.86 -13.71 8.21
C LYS A 76 -14.01 -14.17 9.66
N GLY A 77 -14.94 -13.55 10.40
CA GLY A 77 -15.20 -13.88 11.81
C GLY A 77 -14.22 -13.23 12.79
N VAL A 78 -13.34 -12.34 12.32
CA VAL A 78 -12.49 -11.48 13.16
C VAL A 78 -13.24 -10.18 13.55
N PHE A 79 -14.30 -9.85 12.81
CA PHE A 79 -15.28 -8.80 13.08
C PHE A 79 -16.71 -9.32 12.85
#